data_AF-A0A8S3JZ50-F1
#
_entry.id   AF-A0A8S3JZ50-F1
#
_cell.length_a   1.000
_cell.length_b   1.000
_cell.length_c   1.000
_cell.angle_alpha   90.00
_cell.angle_beta   90.00
_cell.angle_gamma   90.00
#
_symmetry.space_group_name_H-M   'P 1'
#
loop_
_entity.id
_entity.type
_entity.pdbx_description
1 polymer ?
#
loop_
_entity_poly.entity_id
_entity_poly.type
_entity_poly.pdbx_seq_one_letter_code
_entity_poly.pdbx_strand_id
1 'polypeptide(L)' 'MVELASDFLDRNTPVFRDDVCIFISQSGETADTILALRYCKQRGALILGFTNTVGSSISRESHCGVHINAGPEI' A
#
# COMPACT_ATOMS: atom_id res chain seq x y z
N MET A 1 4.45 -0.03 13.14
CA MET A 1 4.30 1.44 13.18
C MET A 1 3.30 1.83 12.10
N VAL A 2 2.48 2.85 12.31
CA VAL A 2 1.59 3.39 11.28
C VAL A 2 2.14 4.75 10.89
N GLU A 3 2.30 5.00 9.59
CA GLU A 3 2.87 6.24 9.05
C GLU A 3 1.97 6.79 7.95
N LEU A 4 1.95 8.12 7.82
CA LEU A 4 1.31 8.78 6.68
C LEU A 4 2.18 8.60 5.44
N ALA A 5 1.55 8.24 4.31
CA ALA A 5 2.28 7.91 3.09
C ALA A 5 3.11 9.09 2.55
N SER A 6 2.59 10.32 2.65
CA SER A 6 3.30 11.55 2.28
C SER A 6 4.60 11.71 3.09
N ASP A 7 4.49 11.69 4.42
CA ASP A 7 5.62 11.91 5.33
C ASP A 7 6.65 10.78 5.23
N PHE A 8 6.18 9.54 5.02
CA PHE A 8 7.01 8.37 4.80
C PHE A 8 7.93 8.55 3.59
N LEU A 9 7.37 9.07 2.49
CA LEU A 9 8.10 9.36 1.26
C LEU A 9 9.04 10.56 1.43
N ASP A 10 8.57 11.67 2.02
CA ASP A 10 9.36 12.89 2.22
C ASP A 10 10.63 12.62 3.03
N ARG A 11 10.53 11.77 4.06
CA ARG A 11 11.66 11.36 4.90
C ARG A 11 12.60 10.36 4.24
N ASN A 12 12.27 9.82 3.07
CA ASN A 12 12.97 8.69 2.47
C ASN A 12 13.18 7.54 3.47
N THR A 13 12.09 7.12 4.12
CA THR A 13 12.15 6.17 5.23
C THR A 13 12.89 4.87 4.85
N PRO A 14 13.85 4.40 5.65
CA PRO A 14 14.55 3.14 5.37
C PRO A 14 13.59 1.96 5.30
N VAL A 15 13.76 1.12 4.27
CA VAL A 15 13.00 -0.13 4.07
C VAL A 15 13.98 -1.21 3.65
N PHE A 16 13.82 -2.39 4.24
CA PHE A 16 14.68 -3.55 4.09
C PHE A 16 13.92 -4.72 3.45
N ARG A 17 14.66 -5.76 3.05
CA ARG A 17 14.11 -6.91 2.31
C ARG A 17 13.26 -7.84 3.18
N ASP A 18 13.49 -7.82 4.48
CA ASP A 18 12.78 -8.58 5.50
C ASP A 18 11.56 -7.84 6.07
N ASP A 19 11.30 -6.61 5.59
CA ASP A 19 10.11 -5.85 5.97
C ASP A 19 8.85 -6.40 5.29
N VAL A 20 7.75 -6.34 6.05
CA VAL A 20 6.39 -6.52 5.54
C VAL A 20 5.69 -5.16 5.58
N CYS A 21 5.38 -4.60 4.41
CA CYS A 21 4.73 -3.31 4.27
C CYS A 21 3.25 -3.49 3.94
N ILE A 22 2.38 -2.95 4.78
CA ILE A 22 0.92 -3.03 4.63
C ILE A 22 0.39 -1.67 4.14
N PHE A 23 -0.33 -1.68 3.01
CA PHE A 23 -0.94 -0.50 2.42
C PHE A 23 -2.46 -0.60 2.53
N ILE A 24 -3.07 0.39 3.18
CA ILE A 24 -4.52 0.43 3.43
C ILE A 24 -5.09 1.59 2.61
N SER A 25 -6.05 1.30 1.73
CA SER A 25 -6.76 2.33 0.95
C SER A 25 -8.12 1.81 0.52
N GLN A 26 -9.18 2.54 0.87
CA GLN A 26 -10.55 2.17 0.48
C GLN A 26 -10.66 2.08 -1.04
N SER A 27 -10.26 3.14 -1.76
CA SER A 27 -10.36 3.22 -3.21
C SER A 27 -9.30 2.35 -3.89
N GLY A 28 -8.16 2.14 -3.23
CA GLY A 28 -6.98 1.53 -3.81
C GLY A 28 -6.27 2.41 -4.83
N GLU A 29 -6.64 3.70 -4.93
CA GLU A 29 -6.15 4.66 -5.93
C GLU A 29 -5.50 5.92 -5.29
N THR A 30 -5.37 5.97 -3.97
CA THR A 30 -4.74 7.10 -3.28
C THR A 30 -3.27 7.25 -3.72
N ALA A 31 -2.94 8.37 -4.37
CA ALA A 31 -1.68 8.56 -5.07
C ALA A 31 -0.45 8.35 -4.18
N ASP A 32 -0.40 8.99 -3.01
CA ASP A 32 0.74 8.87 -2.09
C ASP A 32 0.91 7.44 -1.59
N THR A 33 -0.20 6.73 -1.36
CA THR A 33 -0.17 5.32 -0.95
C THR A 33 0.38 4.41 -2.06
N ILE A 34 0.03 4.66 -3.31
CA ILE A 34 0.61 3.93 -4.47
C ILE A 34 2.11 4.23 -4.59
N LEU A 35 2.52 5.49 -4.43
CA LEU A 35 3.93 5.87 -4.48
C LEU A 35 4.74 5.21 -3.36
N ALA A 36 4.22 5.20 -2.13
CA ALA A 36 4.82 4.50 -1.00
C ALA A 36 4.90 2.98 -1.25
N LEU A 37 3.87 2.39 -1.84
CA LEU A 37 3.88 0.97 -2.25
C LEU A 37 5.01 0.66 -3.21
N ARG A 38 5.13 1.45 -4.29
CA ARG A 38 6.19 1.27 -5.28
C ARG A 38 7.56 1.50 -4.68
N TYR A 39 7.70 2.48 -3.78
CA TYR A 39 8.92 2.77 -3.05
C TYR A 39 9.40 1.56 -2.22
N CYS A 40 8.51 0.94 -1.45
CA CYS A 40 8.83 -0.23 -0.64
C CYS A 40 9.11 -1.46 -1.52
N LYS A 41 8.33 -1.63 -2.59
CA LYS A 41 8.48 -2.76 -3.52
C LYS A 41 9.84 -2.74 -4.22
N GLN A 42 10.30 -1.56 -4.64
CA GLN A 42 11.63 -1.38 -5.24
C GLN A 42 12.77 -1.74 -4.27
N ARG A 43 12.55 -1.66 -2.96
CA ARG A 43 13.52 -2.05 -1.92
C ARG A 43 13.46 -3.53 -1.54
N GLY A 44 12.53 -4.28 -2.13
CA GLY A 44 12.41 -5.72 -1.97
C GLY A 44 11.58 -6.16 -0.77
N ALA A 45 10.83 -5.24 -0.14
CA ALA A 45 9.91 -5.57 0.95
C ALA A 45 8.71 -6.39 0.45
N LEU A 46 8.14 -7.21 1.35
CA LEU A 46 6.89 -7.92 1.09
C LEU A 46 5.70 -6.97 1.22
N ILE A 47 5.07 -6.66 0.09
CA ILE A 47 3.89 -5.78 0.00
C ILE A 47 2.56 -6.53 0.23
N LEU A 48 1.76 -6.05 1.19
CA LEU A 48 0.38 -6.44 1.45
C LEU A 48 -0.60 -5.29 1.17
N GLY A 49 -1.61 -5.51 0.34
CA GLY A 49 -2.63 -4.51 0.00
C GLY A 49 -3.98 -4.79 0.67
N PHE A 50 -4.54 -3.82 1.38
CA PHE A 50 -5.87 -3.89 1.99
C PHE A 50 -6.75 -2.85 1.31
N THR A 51 -7.67 -3.32 0.46
CA THR A 51 -8.50 -2.44 -0.37
C THR A 51 -9.97 -2.85 -0.36
N ASN A 52 -10.85 -1.89 -0.66
CA ASN A 52 -12.27 -2.14 -0.84
C ASN A 52 -12.72 -2.07 -2.31
N THR A 53 -11.82 -1.75 -3.23
CA THR A 53 -12.07 -1.77 -4.67
C THR A 53 -11.29 -2.92 -5.30
N VAL A 54 -12.02 -3.85 -5.92
CA VAL A 54 -11.44 -4.97 -6.66
C VAL A 54 -10.75 -4.46 -7.92
N GLY A 55 -9.52 -4.92 -8.16
CA GLY A 55 -8.77 -4.56 -9.36
C GLY A 55 -8.18 -3.15 -9.35
N SER A 56 -8.18 -2.44 -8.22
CA SER A 56 -7.49 -1.16 -8.06
C SER A 56 -5.96 -1.27 -8.17
N SER A 57 -5.28 -0.16 -8.38
CA SER A 57 -3.81 -0.09 -8.51
C SER A 57 -3.09 -0.76 -7.34
N ILE A 58 -3.46 -0.45 -6.09
CA ILE A 58 -2.86 -1.08 -4.90
C ILE A 58 -3.12 -2.60 -4.90
N SER A 59 -4.33 -3.06 -5.24
CA SER A 59 -4.65 -4.49 -5.27
C SER A 59 -3.85 -5.26 -6.32
N ARG A 60 -3.60 -4.65 -7.49
CA ARG A 60 -2.84 -5.27 -8.60
C ARG A 60 -1.34 -5.26 -8.35
N GLU A 61 -0.82 -4.23 -7.70
CA GLU A 61 0.62 -4.06 -7.50
C GLU A 61 1.16 -4.75 -6.24
N SER A 62 0.30 -5.09 -5.28
CA SER A 62 0.66 -5.84 -4.07
C SER A 62 1.01 -7.30 -4.37
N HIS A 63 1.85 -7.94 -3.53
CA HIS A 63 2.18 -9.35 -3.70
C HIS A 63 1.03 -10.26 -3.25
N CYS A 64 0.35 -9.85 -2.18
CA CYS A 64 -0.94 -10.41 -1.77
C CYS A 64 -1.73 -9.33 -1.04
N GLY A 65 -2.98 -9.63 -0.68
CA GLY A 65 -3.84 -8.63 -0.08
C GLY A 65 -5.16 -9.18 0.41
N VAL A 66 -5.91 -8.30 1.07
CA VAL A 66 -7.25 -8.56 1.58
C VAL A 66 -8.20 -7.56 0.93
N HIS A 67 -9.21 -8.10 0.27
CA HIS A 67 -10.39 -7.32 -0.06
C HIS A 67 -11.28 -7.24 1.18
N ILE A 68 -11.46 -6.03 1.73
CA ILE A 68 -12.13 -5.89 3.03
C ILE A 68 -13.65 -6.11 2.96
N ASN A 69 -14.22 -6.10 1.74
CA ASN A 69 -15.62 -6.40 1.47
C ASN A 69 -16.61 -5.59 2.34
N ALA A 70 -16.34 -4.30 2.53
CA ALA A 70 -17.20 -3.38 3.29
C ALA A 70 -18.43 -2.91 2.48
N GLY A 71 -18.52 -3.29 1.21
CA GLY A 71 -19.49 -2.76 0.25
C GLY A 71 -19.06 -1.39 -0.32
N PRO A 72 -19.74 -0.86 -1.35
CA PRO A 72 -19.42 0.45 -1.92
C PRO A 72 -19.51 1.58 -0.88
N GLU A 73 -18.54 2.48 -0.89
CA GLU A 73 -18.62 3.76 -0.16
C GLU A 73 -19.37 4.76 -1.05
N ILE A 74 -20.44 5.37 -0.52
CA ILE A 74 -21.33 6.31 -1.24
C ILE A 74 -21.14 7.70 -0.66
#